data_AF-A0A538ELJ6-F1
#
_entry.id   AF-A0A538ELJ6-F1
#
_cell.length_a   1.000
_cell.length_b   1.000
_cell.length_c   1.000
_cell.angle_alpha   90.00
_cell.angle_beta   90.00
_cell.angle_gamma   90.00
#
_symmetry.space_group_name_H-M   'P 1'
#
loop_
_entity.id
_entity.type
_entity.pdbx_description
1 polymer ?
#
loop_
_entity_poly.entity_id
_entity_poly.type
_entity_poly.pdbx_seq_one_letter_code
_entity_poly.pdbx_strand_id
1 'polypeptide(L)'
;MISCDWIVPAKASQSSRSAANHASQAVTRLMPARLPRSRNGNPAGVTPQRAAELQVVLEGVRLPAKKRDLVEYARTQDESAVAELQRLPDREYSSLDEVGEALAPVQPNWRKPDADEPRDESGQPPGGDAYLDPHAEPGAVRPSAPPSNPPQKTLEEQSKKQKEQQERQQQRG
;
A
#
# COMPACT_ATOMS: atom_id res chain seq x y z
N MET A 1 26.19 -21.73 -48.56
CA MET A 1 27.38 -22.54 -48.25
C MET A 1 28.61 -21.71 -48.60
N ILE A 2 29.40 -21.33 -47.59
CA ILE A 2 30.81 -20.84 -47.67
C ILE A 2 30.94 -19.48 -48.41
N SER A 3 31.55 -18.41 -47.91
CA SER A 3 32.70 -18.27 -47.02
C SER A 3 32.64 -16.90 -46.34
N CYS A 4 32.89 -16.87 -45.03
CA CYS A 4 33.55 -15.73 -44.42
C CYS A 4 35.01 -15.75 -44.88
N ASP A 5 35.57 -14.59 -45.23
CA ASP A 5 36.94 -14.24 -44.83
C ASP A 5 37.19 -12.75 -45.12
N TRP A 6 37.63 -12.00 -44.10
CA TRP A 6 38.85 -11.19 -44.20
C TRP A 6 39.18 -10.55 -42.83
N ILE A 7 40.16 -11.18 -42.17
CA ILE A 7 41.45 -10.61 -41.76
C ILE A 7 41.50 -9.21 -41.09
N VAL A 8 42.04 -9.24 -39.86
CA VAL A 8 42.60 -8.15 -39.04
C VAL A 8 44.04 -7.83 -39.47
N PRO A 9 44.47 -6.55 -39.51
CA PRO A 9 45.50 -6.01 -38.57
C PRO A 9 45.28 -4.49 -38.31
N ALA A 10 45.96 -3.71 -37.44
CA ALA A 10 47.00 -3.84 -36.43
C ALA A 10 46.99 -2.54 -35.57
N LYS A 11 47.73 -2.54 -34.47
CA LYS A 11 47.94 -1.43 -33.52
C LYS A 11 48.63 -0.20 -34.11
N ALA A 12 48.22 0.99 -33.63
CA ALA A 12 48.99 2.21 -33.30
C ALA A 12 47.90 3.29 -33.01
N SER A 13 48.01 4.33 -32.19
CA SER A 13 49.09 5.04 -31.53
C SER A 13 48.44 5.89 -30.44
N GLN A 14 49.17 6.16 -29.36
CA GLN A 14 48.83 7.17 -28.37
C GLN A 14 48.71 8.56 -29.03
N SER A 15 47.75 9.38 -28.60
CA SER A 15 48.01 10.80 -28.39
C SER A 15 46.95 11.40 -27.47
N SER A 16 47.39 11.60 -26.23
CA SER A 16 46.89 12.60 -25.30
C SER A 16 46.70 13.96 -25.98
N ARG A 17 45.59 14.63 -25.65
CA ARG A 17 45.53 16.09 -25.42
C ARG A 17 44.26 16.42 -24.64
N SER A 18 44.51 16.77 -23.39
CA SER A 18 43.62 17.43 -22.45
C SER A 18 43.21 18.79 -23.00
N ALA A 19 41.92 19.12 -22.93
CA ALA A 19 41.46 20.49 -22.77
C ALA A 19 40.12 20.45 -22.04
N ALA A 20 40.17 21.01 -20.83
CA ALA A 20 39.08 21.41 -19.97
C ALA A 20 37.78 21.76 -20.73
N ASN A 21 36.65 21.29 -20.21
CA ASN A 21 35.51 22.17 -19.99
C ASN A 21 34.80 21.77 -18.71
N HIS A 22 34.92 22.70 -17.77
CA HIS A 22 34.25 22.76 -16.49
C HIS A 22 32.77 23.11 -16.71
N ALA A 23 31.96 22.89 -15.66
CA ALA A 23 30.54 23.23 -15.56
C ALA A 23 29.61 22.19 -16.20
N SER A 24 28.64 21.56 -15.51
CA SER A 24 28.00 21.86 -14.23
C SER A 24 27.50 20.54 -13.67
N GLN A 25 27.87 20.20 -12.44
CA GLN A 25 27.20 19.14 -11.70
C GLN A 25 25.81 19.66 -11.30
N ALA A 26 24.83 19.42 -12.16
CA ALA A 26 23.42 19.53 -11.79
C ALA A 26 23.11 18.38 -10.84
N VAL A 27 23.21 18.65 -9.54
CA VAL A 27 22.64 17.79 -8.50
C VAL A 27 21.13 17.75 -8.71
N THR A 28 20.67 16.80 -9.51
CA THR A 28 19.27 16.45 -9.59
C THR A 28 18.91 15.93 -8.21
N ARG A 29 18.27 16.79 -7.42
CA ARG A 29 17.64 16.42 -6.16
C ARG A 29 16.60 15.36 -6.53
N LEU A 30 16.98 14.09 -6.39
CA LEU A 30 16.05 12.97 -6.42
C LEU A 30 15.05 13.24 -5.30
N MET A 31 13.95 13.88 -5.65
CA MET A 31 12.72 13.79 -4.90
C MET A 31 12.46 12.29 -4.77
N PRO A 32 12.28 11.73 -3.56
CA PRO A 32 11.73 10.40 -3.47
C PRO A 32 10.37 10.48 -4.16
N ALA A 33 10.26 9.79 -5.30
CA ALA A 33 8.98 9.54 -5.90
C ALA A 33 8.08 9.05 -4.77
N ARG A 34 6.94 9.71 -4.56
CA ARG A 34 5.93 9.24 -3.61
C ARG A 34 5.76 7.76 -3.90
N LEU A 35 6.17 6.92 -2.96
CA LEU A 35 5.99 5.49 -3.05
C LEU A 35 4.53 5.29 -3.49
N PRO A 36 4.26 4.53 -4.55
CA PRO A 36 2.88 4.17 -4.83
C PRO A 36 2.37 3.59 -3.52
N ARG A 37 1.31 4.19 -2.94
CA ARG A 37 0.61 3.59 -1.81
C ARG A 37 0.26 2.19 -2.28
N SER A 38 1.05 1.21 -1.84
CA SER A 38 0.79 -0.17 -2.13
C SER A 38 -0.60 -0.38 -1.59
N ARG A 39 -1.53 -0.64 -2.50
CA ARG A 39 -2.92 -0.91 -2.17
C ARG A 39 -2.96 -2.34 -1.62
N ASN A 40 -2.16 -2.61 -0.59
CA ASN A 40 -2.22 -3.80 0.25
C ASN A 40 -3.38 -3.60 1.24
N GLY A 41 -4.51 -3.07 0.77
CA GLY A 41 -5.79 -3.20 1.44
C GLY A 41 -6.49 -4.36 0.76
N ASN A 42 -7.13 -5.23 1.55
CA ASN A 42 -7.89 -6.42 1.19
C ASN A 42 -7.96 -6.73 -0.32
N PRO A 43 -7.55 -7.93 -0.79
CA PRO A 43 -7.85 -8.33 -2.17
C PRO A 43 -9.33 -8.04 -2.38
N ALA A 44 -9.68 -7.40 -3.49
CA ALA A 44 -11.02 -6.87 -3.76
C ALA A 44 -12.07 -8.00 -3.85
N GLY A 45 -12.30 -8.65 -2.73
CA GLY A 45 -13.32 -9.63 -2.46
C GLY A 45 -14.63 -8.91 -2.21
N VAL A 46 -15.70 -9.68 -2.27
CA VAL A 46 -17.04 -9.20 -1.97
C VAL A 46 -17.08 -8.88 -0.46
N THR A 47 -17.78 -7.82 -0.06
CA THR A 47 -17.97 -7.55 1.37
C THR A 47 -18.80 -8.69 1.99
N PRO A 48 -18.64 -9.02 3.28
CA PRO A 48 -19.47 -10.05 3.92
C PRO A 48 -20.97 -9.76 3.80
N GLN A 49 -21.36 -8.48 3.89
CA GLN A 49 -22.74 -8.05 3.66
C GLN A 49 -23.21 -8.39 2.24
N ARG A 50 -22.43 -8.04 1.22
CA ARG A 50 -22.79 -8.33 -0.17
C ARG A 50 -22.80 -9.83 -0.45
N ALA A 51 -21.95 -10.61 0.20
CA ALA A 51 -22.00 -12.08 0.10
C ALA A 51 -23.32 -12.65 0.66
N ALA A 52 -23.81 -12.11 1.77
CA ALA A 52 -25.12 -12.50 2.32
C ALA A 52 -26.28 -12.10 1.39
N GLU A 53 -26.24 -10.91 0.78
CA GLU A 53 -27.22 -10.51 -0.24
C GLU A 53 -27.25 -11.49 -1.43
N LEU A 54 -26.07 -11.94 -1.89
CA LEU A 54 -25.97 -12.91 -2.97
C LEU A 54 -26.51 -14.29 -2.57
N GLN A 55 -26.37 -14.70 -1.30
CA GLN A 55 -26.99 -15.93 -0.81
C GLN A 55 -28.52 -15.86 -0.86
N VAL A 56 -29.10 -14.70 -0.52
CA VAL A 56 -30.56 -14.47 -0.63
C VAL A 56 -31.01 -14.55 -2.08
N VAL A 57 -30.26 -13.97 -3.02
CA VAL A 57 -30.56 -14.07 -4.46
C VAL A 57 -30.57 -15.53 -4.94
N LEU A 58 -29.77 -16.40 -4.32
CA LEU A 58 -29.65 -17.81 -4.67
C LEU A 58 -30.60 -18.73 -3.87
N GLU A 59 -31.51 -18.18 -3.07
CA GLU A 59 -32.52 -18.97 -2.38
C GLU A 59 -33.44 -19.67 -3.39
N GLY A 60 -33.52 -21.00 -3.30
CA GLY A 60 -34.32 -21.84 -4.21
C GLY A 60 -33.53 -22.52 -5.33
N VAL A 61 -32.23 -22.27 -5.44
CA VAL A 61 -31.34 -23.10 -6.26
C VAL A 61 -31.36 -24.54 -5.76
N ARG A 62 -31.40 -25.50 -6.68
CA ARG A 62 -31.20 -26.92 -6.34
C ARG A 62 -29.71 -27.19 -6.14
N LEU A 63 -29.35 -27.55 -4.91
CA LEU A 63 -28.00 -27.95 -4.54
C LEU A 63 -27.89 -29.48 -4.49
N PRO A 64 -26.70 -30.05 -4.75
CA PRO A 64 -25.44 -29.37 -5.10
C PRO A 64 -25.47 -28.77 -6.52
N ALA A 65 -24.83 -27.61 -6.72
CA ALA A 65 -24.82 -26.88 -7.99
C ALA A 65 -23.42 -26.42 -8.38
N LYS A 66 -23.14 -26.34 -9.69
CA LYS A 66 -21.87 -25.79 -10.18
C LYS A 66 -21.95 -24.28 -10.30
N LYS A 67 -20.78 -23.63 -10.31
CA LYS A 67 -20.65 -22.18 -10.57
C LYS A 67 -21.51 -21.69 -11.75
N ARG A 68 -21.56 -22.44 -12.85
CA ARG A 68 -22.32 -22.07 -14.05
C ARG A 68 -23.81 -22.01 -13.78
N ASP A 69 -24.35 -22.99 -13.05
CA ASP A 69 -25.77 -23.06 -12.70
C ASP A 69 -26.17 -21.94 -11.73
N LEU A 70 -25.28 -21.60 -10.78
CA LEU A 70 -25.47 -20.44 -9.89
C LEU A 70 -25.51 -19.13 -10.65
N VAL A 71 -24.61 -18.93 -11.62
CA VAL A 71 -24.59 -17.74 -12.47
C VAL A 71 -25.82 -17.67 -13.38
N GLU A 72 -26.25 -18.79 -13.94
CA GLU A 72 -27.46 -18.86 -14.77
C GLU A 72 -28.71 -18.53 -13.97
N TYR A 73 -28.84 -19.12 -12.78
CA TYR A 73 -29.95 -18.81 -11.87
C TYR A 73 -29.95 -17.32 -11.49
N ALA A 74 -28.80 -16.79 -11.06
CA ALA A 74 -28.68 -15.38 -10.70
C ALA A 74 -29.02 -14.43 -11.85
N ARG A 75 -28.65 -14.75 -13.11
CA ARG A 75 -29.07 -13.95 -14.28
C ARG A 75 -30.58 -13.79 -14.39
N THR A 76 -31.37 -14.76 -13.93
CA THR A 76 -32.83 -14.69 -13.96
C THR A 76 -33.42 -13.89 -12.80
N GLN A 77 -32.71 -13.80 -11.67
CA GLN A 77 -33.18 -13.16 -10.45
C GLN A 77 -32.64 -11.73 -10.29
N ASP A 78 -31.32 -11.55 -10.43
CA ASP A 78 -30.61 -10.29 -10.32
C ASP A 78 -29.33 -10.31 -11.17
N GLU A 79 -29.31 -9.52 -12.24
CA GLU A 79 -28.13 -9.38 -13.12
C GLU A 79 -26.91 -8.82 -12.38
N SER A 80 -27.13 -8.00 -11.34
CA SER A 80 -26.03 -7.40 -10.58
C SER A 80 -25.19 -8.43 -9.84
N ALA A 81 -25.77 -9.59 -9.50
CA ALA A 81 -25.09 -10.69 -8.80
C ALA A 81 -24.10 -11.48 -9.67
N VAL A 82 -24.23 -11.36 -11.00
CA VAL A 82 -23.53 -12.19 -11.98
C VAL A 82 -22.03 -11.91 -12.00
N ALA A 83 -21.61 -10.66 -11.75
CA ALA A 83 -20.21 -10.27 -11.77
C ALA A 83 -19.44 -10.86 -10.58
N GLU A 84 -20.06 -10.91 -9.41
CA GLU A 84 -19.51 -11.48 -8.18
C GLU A 84 -19.46 -13.01 -8.25
N LEU A 85 -20.54 -13.66 -8.69
CA LEU A 85 -20.60 -15.12 -8.82
C LEU A 85 -19.62 -15.66 -9.88
N GLN A 86 -19.28 -14.85 -10.89
CA GLN A 86 -18.21 -15.19 -11.83
C GLN A 86 -16.81 -15.26 -11.20
N ARG A 87 -16.59 -14.66 -10.02
CA ARG A 87 -15.31 -14.73 -9.31
C ARG A 87 -15.13 -16.04 -8.52
N LEU A 88 -16.22 -16.79 -8.32
CA LEU A 88 -16.17 -18.07 -7.63
C LEU A 88 -15.20 -19.05 -8.31
N PRO A 89 -14.49 -19.88 -7.54
CA PRO A 89 -13.79 -21.05 -8.05
C PRO A 89 -14.73 -21.95 -8.87
N ASP A 90 -14.22 -22.59 -9.91
CA ASP A 90 -14.98 -23.58 -10.66
C ASP A 90 -15.00 -24.91 -9.89
N ARG A 91 -16.00 -25.06 -9.02
CA ARG A 91 -16.28 -26.27 -8.25
C ARG A 91 -17.79 -26.41 -8.03
N GLU A 92 -18.17 -27.56 -7.49
CA GLU A 92 -19.53 -27.79 -7.01
C GLU A 92 -19.68 -27.25 -5.60
N TYR A 93 -20.83 -26.63 -5.34
CA TYR A 93 -21.19 -26.05 -4.06
C TYR A 93 -22.37 -26.84 -3.48
N SER A 94 -22.19 -27.36 -2.26
CA SER A 94 -23.18 -28.21 -1.59
C SER A 94 -24.18 -27.40 -0.76
N SER A 95 -23.81 -26.18 -0.35
CA SER A 95 -24.65 -25.25 0.41
C SER A 95 -24.47 -23.80 -0.06
N LEU A 96 -25.43 -22.92 0.28
CA LEU A 96 -25.29 -21.48 0.05
C LEU A 96 -24.22 -20.86 0.96
N ASP A 97 -24.00 -21.42 2.14
CA ASP A 97 -22.89 -21.03 3.03
C ASP A 97 -21.54 -21.22 2.34
N GLU A 98 -21.31 -22.33 1.65
CA GLU A 98 -20.06 -22.57 0.89
C GLU A 98 -19.85 -21.54 -0.24
N VAL A 99 -20.93 -21.02 -0.82
CA VAL A 99 -20.88 -19.94 -1.82
C VAL A 99 -20.46 -18.63 -1.16
N GLY A 100 -21.06 -18.29 -0.01
CA GLY A 100 -20.71 -17.10 0.76
C GLY A 100 -19.26 -17.11 1.21
N GLU A 101 -18.79 -18.22 1.76
CA GLU A 101 -17.39 -18.41 2.16
C GLU A 101 -16.41 -18.30 0.99
N ALA A 102 -16.80 -18.76 -0.19
CA ALA A 102 -15.97 -18.63 -1.39
C ALA A 102 -15.89 -17.19 -1.91
N LEU A 103 -16.92 -16.36 -1.67
CA LEU A 103 -16.95 -14.95 -2.06
C LEU A 103 -16.26 -14.04 -1.04
N ALA A 104 -16.46 -14.32 0.24
CA ALA A 104 -15.94 -13.57 1.36
C ALA A 104 -15.43 -14.55 2.43
N PRO A 105 -14.17 -15.02 2.32
CA PRO A 105 -13.61 -15.96 3.29
C PRO A 105 -13.65 -15.37 4.70
N VAL A 106 -14.26 -16.08 5.66
CA VAL A 106 -14.33 -15.60 7.05
C VAL A 106 -13.06 -15.92 7.85
N GLN A 107 -12.24 -16.83 7.34
CA GLN A 107 -10.97 -17.18 7.98
C GLN A 107 -9.90 -16.15 7.62
N PRO A 108 -9.17 -15.59 8.62
CA PRO A 108 -7.99 -14.80 8.32
C PRO A 108 -7.05 -15.68 7.50
N ASN A 109 -6.51 -15.17 6.40
CA ASN A 109 -5.47 -15.89 5.69
C ASN A 109 -4.14 -15.67 6.44
N TRP A 110 -3.91 -16.46 7.50
CA TRP A 110 -2.65 -16.47 8.25
C TRP A 110 -1.44 -16.84 7.36
N ARG A 111 -1.66 -17.33 6.12
CA ARG A 111 -0.62 -17.72 5.16
C ARG A 111 -0.13 -16.59 4.26
N LYS A 112 -0.45 -15.32 4.54
CA LYS A 112 0.38 -14.23 4.03
C LYS A 112 1.45 -13.92 5.08
N PRO A 113 2.69 -14.40 4.91
CA PRO A 113 3.79 -13.63 5.42
C PRO A 113 3.79 -12.33 4.61
N ASP A 114 3.16 -11.28 5.14
CA ASP A 114 3.82 -10.00 5.04
C ASP A 114 5.15 -10.24 5.75
N ALA A 115 6.20 -10.46 4.96
CA ALA A 115 7.54 -10.74 5.44
C ALA A 115 8.13 -9.48 6.08
N ASP A 116 7.51 -8.99 7.16
CA ASP A 116 8.30 -8.54 8.28
C ASP A 116 8.77 -9.84 8.93
N GLU A 117 9.96 -10.32 8.53
CA GLU A 117 10.68 -11.29 9.34
C GLU A 117 10.59 -10.83 10.80
N PRO A 118 10.37 -11.74 11.77
CA PRO A 118 10.40 -11.39 13.18
C PRO A 118 11.66 -10.56 13.42
N ARG A 119 11.46 -9.26 13.71
CA ARG A 119 12.60 -8.37 13.90
C ARG A 119 13.34 -8.89 15.11
N ASP A 120 14.64 -9.09 14.98
CA ASP A 120 15.50 -9.34 16.13
C ASP A 120 15.19 -8.29 17.19
N GLU A 121 14.96 -8.77 18.42
CA GLU A 121 14.70 -7.88 19.54
C GLU A 121 15.82 -6.85 19.58
N SER A 122 15.44 -5.57 19.51
CA SER A 122 16.37 -4.45 19.42
C SER A 122 17.42 -4.42 20.54
N GLY A 123 17.24 -5.20 21.63
CA GLY A 123 18.03 -5.19 22.86
C GLY A 123 17.93 -3.87 23.65
N GLN A 124 17.51 -2.79 22.99
CA GLN A 124 17.31 -1.47 23.55
C GLN A 124 16.08 -1.48 24.46
N PRO A 125 16.21 -1.01 25.71
CA PRO A 125 15.06 -0.88 26.59
C PRO A 125 14.06 0.13 25.99
N PRO A 126 12.75 -0.05 26.26
CA PRO A 126 11.73 0.88 25.78
C PRO A 126 12.01 2.29 26.32
N GLY A 127 12.45 3.22 25.47
CA GLY A 127 12.88 4.57 25.89
C GLY A 127 14.35 4.90 25.58
N GLY A 128 15.16 3.90 25.19
CA GLY A 128 16.52 4.10 24.69
C GLY A 128 17.41 4.91 25.64
N ASP A 129 18.12 5.90 25.09
CA ASP A 129 19.04 6.74 25.85
C ASP A 129 18.33 7.71 26.81
N ALA A 130 16.99 7.80 26.76
CA ALA A 130 16.22 8.63 27.68
C ALA A 130 16.22 8.11 29.13
N TYR A 131 16.80 6.94 29.39
CA TYR A 131 17.11 6.46 30.75
C TYR A 131 18.46 6.97 31.27
N LEU A 132 19.35 7.41 30.36
CA LEU A 132 20.70 7.86 30.70
C LEU A 132 20.79 9.37 30.87
N ASP A 133 19.69 10.12 30.68
CA ASP A 133 19.66 11.58 30.86
C ASP A 133 19.54 11.94 32.35
N PRO A 134 20.61 12.44 32.99
CA PRO A 134 20.60 12.80 34.40
C PRO A 134 19.82 14.10 34.70
N HIS A 135 19.33 14.82 33.67
CA HIS A 135 18.68 16.12 33.83
C HIS A 135 17.14 16.08 33.91
N ALA A 136 16.54 14.90 34.05
CA ALA A 136 15.12 14.84 34.41
C ALA A 136 14.97 15.32 35.87
N GLU A 137 14.63 16.60 36.06
CA GLU A 137 14.24 17.11 37.38
C GLU A 137 13.15 16.19 37.95
N PRO A 138 13.37 15.59 39.14
CA PRO A 138 12.38 14.72 39.75
C PRO A 138 11.04 15.46 39.90
N GLY A 139 10.00 14.98 39.22
CA GLY A 139 8.66 15.59 39.22
C GLY A 139 8.31 16.40 37.96
N ALA A 140 9.24 16.59 37.03
CA ALA A 140 8.93 17.21 35.74
C ALA A 140 8.14 16.24 34.85
N VAL A 141 6.94 16.65 34.42
CA VAL A 141 6.19 15.94 33.39
C VAL A 141 6.95 16.10 32.07
N ARG A 142 7.36 14.99 31.45
CA ARG A 142 7.97 15.02 30.11
C ARG A 142 7.02 15.79 29.17
N PRO A 143 7.47 16.87 28.50
CA PRO A 143 6.63 17.52 27.51
C PRO A 143 6.30 16.47 26.44
N SER A 144 5.01 16.36 26.10
CA SER A 144 4.51 15.40 25.11
C SER A 144 5.00 15.68 23.67
N ALA A 145 5.82 16.70 23.48
CA ALA A 145 6.37 17.11 22.20
C ALA A 145 7.92 17.14 22.23
N PRO A 146 8.59 16.75 21.13
CA PRO A 146 10.05 16.81 21.02
C PRO A 146 10.61 18.23 21.26
N PRO A 147 11.85 18.38 21.74
CA PRO A 147 12.48 19.69 21.94
C PRO A 147 12.61 20.51 20.64
N SER A 148 12.60 19.82 19.49
CA SER A 148 12.59 20.46 18.16
C SER A 148 11.27 21.20 17.86
N ASN A 149 10.17 20.90 18.55
CA ASN A 149 8.88 21.57 18.33
C ASN A 149 8.06 21.64 19.64
N PRO A 150 8.33 22.62 20.51
CA PRO A 150 7.57 22.81 21.74
C PRO A 150 6.11 23.21 21.42
N PRO A 151 5.16 22.85 22.29
CA PRO A 151 3.73 23.08 22.06
C PRO A 151 3.38 24.55 21.82
N GLN A 152 4.12 25.48 22.45
CA GLN A 152 3.96 26.92 22.27
C GLN A 152 4.21 27.37 20.82
N LYS A 153 5.29 26.89 20.19
CA LYS A 153 5.57 27.20 18.77
C LYS A 153 4.50 26.63 17.85
N THR A 154 4.01 25.44 18.14
CA THR A 154 2.93 24.82 17.36
C THR A 154 1.63 25.64 17.45
N LEU A 155 1.27 26.11 18.64
CA LEU A 155 0.09 26.96 18.87
C LEU A 155 0.18 28.31 18.14
N GLU A 156 1.36 28.93 18.13
CA GLU A 156 1.61 30.18 17.41
C GLU A 156 1.49 29.99 15.89
N GLU A 157 2.07 28.92 15.35
CA GLU A 157 1.96 28.59 13.92
C GLU A 157 0.51 28.31 13.51
N GLN A 158 -0.24 27.59 14.34
CA GLN A 158 -1.66 27.32 14.11
C GLN A 158 -2.47 28.61 14.11
N SER A 159 -2.24 29.49 15.10
CA SER A 159 -2.94 30.78 15.21
C SER A 159 -2.64 31.68 14.01
N LYS A 160 -1.39 31.70 13.56
CA LYS A 160 -0.97 32.44 12.37
C LYS A 160 -1.68 31.94 11.11
N LYS A 161 -1.78 30.62 10.93
CA LYS A 161 -2.52 30.02 9.81
C LYS A 161 -4.02 30.33 9.86
N GLN A 162 -4.63 30.29 11.03
CA GLN A 162 -6.06 30.62 11.20
C GLN A 162 -6.34 32.08 10.81
N LYS A 163 -5.50 33.01 11.28
CA LYS A 163 -5.62 34.43 10.95
C LYS A 163 -5.49 34.69 9.45
N GLU A 164 -4.52 34.05 8.79
CA GLU A 164 -4.34 34.15 7.34
C GLU A 164 -5.56 33.60 6.56
N GLN A 165 -6.13 32.48 7.00
CA GLN A 165 -7.35 31.92 6.38
C GLN A 165 -8.55 32.85 6.55
N GLN A 166 -8.69 33.49 7.71
CA GLN A 166 -9.77 34.43 7.98
C GLN A 166 -9.65 35.68 7.10
N GLU A 167 -8.44 36.19 6.91
CA GLU A 167 -8.16 37.34 6.05
C GLU A 167 -8.44 37.02 4.57
N ARG A 168 -8.05 35.82 4.10
CA ARG A 168 -8.39 35.34 2.75
C ARG A 168 -9.90 35.24 2.51
N GLN A 169 -10.69 34.94 3.54
CA GLN A 169 -12.16 34.91 3.43
C GLN A 169 -12.75 36.32 3.37
N GLN A 170 -12.21 37.27 4.14
CA GLN A 170 -12.64 38.67 4.11
C GLN A 170 -12.32 39.36 2.78
N GLN A 171 -11.24 38.97 2.11
CA GLN A 171 -10.87 39.49 0.79
C GLN A 171 -11.67 38.87 -0.37
N ARG A 172 -12.41 37.78 -0.12
CA ARG A 172 -13.16 37.02 -1.14
C ARG A 172 -14.67 37.27 -1.10
N GLY A 173 -15.16 38.00 -0.11
CA GLY A 173 -16.54 38.52 -0.05
C GLY A 173 -16.60 39.94 -0.60
#